data_AF-A0A060SCA9-F1
#
_entry.id   AF-A0A060SCA9-F1
#
_cell.length_a   1.000
_cell.length_b   1.000
_cell.length_c   1.000
_cell.angle_alpha   90.00
_cell.angle_beta   90.00
_cell.angle_gamma   90.00
#
_symmetry.space_group_name_H-M   'P 1'
#
loop_
_entity.id
_entity.type
_entity.pdbx_description
1 polymer ?
#
loop_
_entity_poly.entity_id
_entity_poly.type
_entity_poly.pdbx_seq_one_letter_code
_entity_poly.pdbx_strand_id
1 'polypeptide(L)'
;MSSPRTALSAATTNYDAADNSANYKYPRCTKFQRPRAGDSNEQSELGSTAYFRSEGDLRLESAGEASECQNLCIGDVFCHTISSFDPPHYQLWLRESKGRDGACWKQVYTGYQRHDGRKLILTHNKREPSWVLTGWYKRWLKEEYKLLDEERRKGHKDACIPGARK
;
A
#
# COMPACT_ATOMS: atom_id res chain seq x y z
N MET A 1 33.81 40.66 -31.19
CA MET A 1 33.00 41.14 -30.04
C MET A 1 32.26 39.94 -29.47
N SER A 2 32.69 39.46 -28.31
CA SER A 2 32.23 38.21 -27.70
C SER A 2 31.18 38.54 -26.63
N SER A 3 29.96 38.03 -26.76
CA SER A 3 28.89 38.18 -25.78
C SER A 3 28.80 36.92 -24.92
N PRO A 4 28.91 37.01 -23.58
CA PRO A 4 28.59 35.91 -22.69
C PRO A 4 27.08 35.90 -22.42
N ARG A 5 26.39 34.79 -22.74
CA ARG A 5 25.00 34.58 -22.31
C ARG A 5 25.00 33.87 -20.94
N THR A 6 24.49 34.62 -19.97
CA THR A 6 24.21 34.26 -18.58
C THR A 6 23.35 33.00 -18.49
N ALA A 7 23.84 31.97 -17.80
CA ALA A 7 23.03 30.83 -17.39
C ALA A 7 22.21 31.21 -16.15
N LEU A 8 20.89 31.25 -16.29
CA LEU A 8 19.95 31.36 -15.17
C LEU A 8 19.84 29.99 -14.51
N SER A 9 20.50 29.80 -13.37
CA SER A 9 20.25 28.67 -12.49
C SER A 9 18.88 28.85 -11.84
N ALA A 10 17.91 28.04 -12.27
CA ALA A 10 16.63 27.91 -11.59
C ALA A 10 16.89 27.32 -10.19
N ALA A 11 16.74 28.15 -9.17
CA ALA A 11 16.74 27.70 -7.79
C ALA A 11 15.49 26.86 -7.55
N THR A 12 15.66 25.55 -7.45
CA THR A 12 14.61 24.64 -6.99
C THR A 12 14.33 24.97 -5.53
N THR A 13 13.25 25.68 -5.27
CA THR A 13 12.77 25.91 -3.90
C THR A 13 12.29 24.56 -3.37
N ASN A 14 13.13 23.88 -2.60
CA ASN A 14 12.70 22.81 -1.72
C ASN A 14 11.79 23.46 -0.66
N TYR A 15 10.47 23.39 -0.90
CA TYR A 15 9.49 23.65 0.14
C TYR A 15 9.58 22.48 1.12
N ASP A 16 10.44 22.61 2.12
CA ASP A 16 10.35 21.83 3.36
C ASP A 16 9.09 22.32 4.09
N ALA A 17 7.92 21.84 3.65
CA ALA A 17 6.71 21.92 4.43
C ALA A 17 6.98 21.19 5.75
N ALA A 18 7.09 21.95 6.84
CA ALA A 18 7.30 21.43 8.18
C ALA A 18 6.34 20.26 8.43
N ASP A 19 6.91 19.05 8.47
CA ASP A 19 6.19 17.79 8.61
C ASP A 19 5.57 17.74 10.00
N ASN A 20 4.34 18.21 10.13
CA ASN A 20 3.57 18.18 11.36
C ASN A 20 2.97 16.77 11.59
N SER A 21 3.79 15.73 11.37
CA SER A 21 3.42 14.32 11.48
C SER A 21 2.99 13.93 12.90
N ALA A 22 3.35 14.73 13.92
CA ALA A 22 3.05 14.47 15.32
C ALA A 22 1.57 14.58 15.71
N ASN A 23 0.72 15.19 14.87
CA ASN A 23 -0.70 15.41 15.20
C ASN A 23 -1.67 14.42 14.55
N TYR A 24 -1.20 13.55 13.66
CA TYR A 24 -2.08 12.60 12.98
C TYR A 24 -2.03 11.24 13.67
N LYS A 25 -3.21 10.66 13.89
CA LYS A 25 -3.34 9.31 14.44
C LYS A 25 -2.71 8.26 13.51
N TYR A 26 -2.82 8.48 12.19
CA TYR A 26 -2.28 7.59 11.18
C TYR A 26 -1.28 8.33 10.27
N PRO A 27 0.03 8.17 10.50
CA PRO A 27 1.05 8.73 9.62
C PRO A 27 1.09 8.00 8.29
N ARG A 28 1.37 8.73 7.20
CA ARG A 28 1.38 8.18 5.83
C ARG A 28 2.72 7.53 5.53
N CYS A 29 2.72 6.22 5.31
CA CYS A 29 3.88 5.46 4.89
C CYS A 29 3.94 5.37 3.36
N THR A 30 5.13 5.45 2.77
CA THR A 30 5.32 5.22 1.32
C THR A 30 6.36 4.16 1.09
N LYS A 31 6.00 3.13 0.32
CA LYS A 31 6.88 2.04 -0.08
C LYS A 31 7.18 2.13 -1.56
N PHE A 32 8.46 2.23 -1.89
CA PHE A 32 8.94 2.17 -3.25
C PHE A 32 9.30 0.73 -3.61
N GLN A 33 8.82 0.26 -4.76
CA GLN A 33 9.34 -0.98 -5.32
C GLN A 33 10.77 -0.75 -5.77
N ARG A 34 11.67 -1.67 -5.42
CA ARG A 34 13.03 -1.65 -5.93
C ARG A 34 13.05 -2.38 -7.27
N PRO A 35 13.71 -1.82 -8.30
CA PRO A 35 13.96 -2.57 -9.52
C PRO A 35 14.82 -3.79 -9.15
N ARG A 36 14.57 -4.92 -9.81
CA ARG A 36 15.44 -6.07 -9.65
C ARG A 36 16.73 -5.79 -10.43
N ALA A 37 17.87 -6.10 -9.84
CA ALA A 37 19.14 -6.05 -10.55
C ALA A 37 19.05 -6.93 -11.81
N GLY A 38 19.13 -6.31 -13.00
CA GLY A 38 19.04 -6.96 -14.30
C GLY A 38 17.82 -6.60 -15.16
N ASP A 39 16.80 -5.93 -14.63
CA ASP A 39 15.71 -5.36 -15.44
C ASP A 39 16.12 -3.97 -15.95
N SER A 40 16.82 -3.91 -17.09
CA SER A 40 17.24 -2.67 -17.75
C SER A 40 16.14 -1.99 -18.58
N ASN A 41 14.89 -2.44 -18.46
CA ASN A 41 13.82 -1.92 -19.29
C ASN A 41 13.21 -0.67 -18.64
N GLU A 42 13.47 0.49 -19.26
CA GLU A 42 13.07 1.86 -18.86
C GLU A 42 11.56 2.10 -18.70
N GLN A 43 10.71 1.08 -18.78
CA GLN A 43 9.26 1.16 -18.55
C GLN A 43 8.81 0.68 -17.19
N SER A 44 9.73 0.26 -16.32
CA SER A 44 9.38 -0.01 -14.92
C SER A 44 9.23 1.33 -14.18
N GLU A 45 8.13 2.06 -14.42
CA GLU A 45 7.64 3.05 -13.46
C GLU A 45 7.44 2.32 -12.14
N LEU A 46 8.44 2.41 -11.27
CA LEU A 46 8.44 1.79 -9.96
C LEU A 46 7.24 2.35 -9.23
N GLY A 47 6.26 1.47 -9.00
CA GLY A 47 5.05 1.88 -8.31
C GLY A 47 5.42 2.17 -6.89
N SER A 48 5.11 3.38 -6.42
CA SER A 48 5.00 3.60 -4.99
C SER A 48 3.65 3.09 -4.51
N THR A 49 3.63 2.56 -3.30
CA THR A 49 2.39 2.29 -2.56
C THR A 49 2.42 3.15 -1.32
N ALA A 50 1.50 4.10 -1.25
CA ALA A 50 1.27 4.88 -0.05
C ALA A 50 0.15 4.23 0.77
N TYR A 51 0.37 4.14 2.08
CA TYR A 51 -0.55 3.44 2.97
C TYR A 51 -0.51 3.95 4.40
N PHE A 52 -1.58 3.64 5.12
CA PHE A 52 -1.77 3.86 6.55
C PHE A 52 -1.91 2.51 7.24
N ARG A 53 -1.55 2.45 8.52
CA ARG A 53 -1.63 1.22 9.32
C ARG A 53 -2.34 1.48 10.65
N SER A 54 -3.10 0.50 11.09
CA SER A 54 -3.66 0.41 12.43
C SER A 54 -3.65 -1.04 12.90
N GLU A 55 -3.76 -1.24 14.20
CA GLU A 55 -3.79 -2.55 14.84
C GLU A 55 -4.79 -2.54 16.00
N GLY A 56 -5.51 -3.63 16.20
CA GLY A 56 -6.46 -3.80 17.29
C GLY A 56 -7.08 -5.18 17.31
N ASP A 57 -7.86 -5.49 18.35
CA ASP A 57 -8.43 -6.84 18.51
C ASP A 57 -9.75 -7.05 17.74
N LEU A 58 -10.38 -5.97 17.28
CA LEU A 58 -11.70 -6.00 16.67
C LEU A 58 -11.66 -5.55 15.21
N ARG A 59 -12.60 -6.07 14.42
CA ARG A 59 -12.82 -5.58 13.06
C ARG A 59 -13.31 -4.14 13.09
N LEU A 60 -12.77 -3.32 12.19
CA LEU A 60 -13.31 -1.99 11.94
C LEU A 60 -14.46 -2.08 10.93
N GLU A 61 -15.51 -1.30 11.16
CA GLU A 61 -16.62 -1.14 10.21
C GLU A 61 -16.21 -0.31 8.99
N SER A 62 -15.31 0.65 9.18
CA SER A 62 -14.76 1.50 8.13
C SER A 62 -13.29 1.83 8.42
N ALA A 63 -12.56 2.25 7.39
CA ALA A 63 -11.25 2.88 7.61
C ALA A 63 -11.44 4.19 8.37
N GLY A 64 -10.43 4.58 9.15
CA GLY A 64 -10.45 5.79 9.98
C GLY A 64 -10.86 7.06 9.22
N GLU A 65 -11.28 8.07 9.98
CA GLU A 65 -11.74 9.32 9.38
C GLU A 65 -10.62 9.99 8.58
N ALA A 66 -11.00 10.77 7.56
CA ALA A 66 -10.02 11.45 6.71
C ALA A 66 -9.12 12.42 7.50
N SER A 67 -9.66 13.03 8.55
CA SER A 67 -8.97 13.92 9.50
C SER A 67 -7.89 13.21 10.32
N GLU A 68 -8.03 11.91 10.55
CA GLU A 68 -7.07 11.10 11.32
C GLU A 68 -5.84 10.70 10.50
N CYS A 69 -5.92 10.82 9.17
CA CYS A 69 -4.90 10.38 8.23
C CYS A 69 -4.05 11.55 7.72
N GLN A 70 -2.73 11.45 7.89
CA GLN A 70 -1.81 12.47 7.39
C GLN A 70 -1.81 12.53 5.86
N ASN A 71 -2.00 13.71 5.26
CA ASN A 71 -1.84 13.95 3.82
C ASN A 71 -2.56 12.91 2.94
N LEU A 72 -3.81 12.58 3.29
CA LEU A 72 -4.59 11.53 2.64
C LEU A 72 -4.85 11.83 1.16
N CYS A 73 -4.44 10.91 0.28
CA CYS A 73 -4.59 11.02 -1.17
C CYS A 73 -5.46 9.91 -1.77
N ILE A 74 -6.02 10.18 -2.97
CA ILE A 74 -6.65 9.13 -3.78
C ILE A 74 -5.62 8.06 -4.13
N GLY A 75 -6.01 6.79 -4.01
CA GLY A 75 -5.14 5.63 -4.26
C GLY A 75 -4.38 5.14 -3.04
N ASP A 76 -4.41 5.87 -1.92
CA ASP A 76 -3.83 5.41 -0.65
C ASP A 76 -4.59 4.20 -0.10
N VAL A 77 -3.85 3.30 0.55
CA VAL A 77 -4.39 2.08 1.15
C VAL A 77 -4.42 2.21 2.67
N PHE A 78 -5.53 1.90 3.31
CA PHE A 78 -5.58 1.73 4.76
C PHE A 78 -5.53 0.24 5.10
N CYS A 79 -4.61 -0.16 5.97
CA CYS A 79 -4.46 -1.53 6.44
C CYS A 79 -4.72 -1.61 7.95
N HIS A 80 -5.66 -2.46 8.34
CA HIS A 80 -5.93 -2.77 9.74
C HIS A 80 -5.57 -4.22 10.04
N THR A 81 -4.72 -4.45 11.04
CA THR A 81 -4.35 -5.76 11.55
C THR A 81 -5.23 -6.12 12.74
N ILE A 82 -5.87 -7.29 12.68
CA ILE A 82 -6.73 -7.81 13.75
C ILE A 82 -5.96 -8.89 14.51
N SER A 83 -5.45 -8.53 15.69
CA SER A 83 -4.55 -9.35 16.52
C SER A 83 -5.23 -10.50 17.27
N SER A 84 -6.56 -10.49 17.38
CA SER A 84 -7.33 -11.52 18.10
C SER A 84 -7.38 -12.88 17.40
N PHE A 85 -6.88 -12.99 16.17
CA PHE A 85 -6.82 -14.24 15.40
C PHE A 85 -5.38 -14.76 15.32
N ASP A 86 -5.22 -16.09 15.28
CA ASP A 86 -3.93 -16.74 15.07
C ASP A 86 -3.98 -17.72 13.87
N PRO A 87 -3.44 -17.33 12.69
CA PRO A 87 -2.70 -16.10 12.41
C PRO A 87 -3.61 -14.84 12.33
N PRO A 88 -3.03 -13.62 12.47
CA PRO A 88 -3.79 -12.37 12.40
C PRO A 88 -4.58 -12.19 11.10
N HIS A 89 -5.73 -11.54 11.20
CA HIS A 89 -6.51 -11.14 10.03
C HIS A 89 -6.22 -9.70 9.61
N TYR A 90 -6.53 -9.39 8.34
CA TYR A 90 -6.26 -8.08 7.76
C TYR A 90 -7.51 -7.55 7.07
N GLN A 91 -7.83 -6.27 7.29
CA GLN A 91 -8.82 -5.53 6.52
C GLN A 91 -8.12 -4.43 5.72
N LEU A 92 -8.53 -4.28 4.47
CA LEU A 92 -7.95 -3.32 3.53
C LEU A 92 -9.03 -2.39 3.00
N TRP A 93 -8.70 -1.11 2.91
CA TRP A 93 -9.52 -0.12 2.22
C TRP A 93 -8.66 0.69 1.26
N LEU A 94 -9.26 1.11 0.14
CA LEU A 94 -8.67 1.96 -0.87
C LEU A 94 -9.39 3.30 -0.90
N ARG A 95 -8.65 4.40 -0.89
CA ARG A 95 -9.23 5.73 -1.07
C ARG A 95 -9.56 5.93 -2.55
N GLU A 96 -10.84 5.94 -2.91
CA GLU A 96 -11.29 6.16 -4.29
C GLU A 96 -12.03 7.50 -4.41
N SER A 97 -11.96 8.12 -5.59
CA SER A 97 -12.81 9.26 -5.93
C SER A 97 -14.19 8.76 -6.32
N LYS A 98 -15.24 9.35 -5.72
CA LYS A 98 -16.64 9.07 -5.99
C LYS A 98 -17.26 10.20 -6.83
N GLY A 99 -16.53 10.69 -7.84
CA GLY A 99 -17.01 11.76 -8.73
C GLY A 99 -17.31 13.04 -7.96
N ARG A 100 -18.57 13.52 -8.02
CA ARG A 100 -19.00 14.78 -7.36
C ARG A 100 -19.09 14.67 -5.84
N ASP A 101 -19.24 13.45 -5.30
CA ASP A 101 -19.46 13.21 -3.86
C ASP A 101 -18.14 13.25 -3.04
N GLY A 102 -17.03 13.63 -3.66
CA GLY A 102 -15.71 13.63 -3.01
C GLY A 102 -15.05 12.26 -2.99
N ALA A 103 -14.18 12.02 -2.01
CA ALA A 103 -13.39 10.80 -1.89
C ALA A 103 -13.89 9.94 -0.74
N CYS A 104 -14.02 8.63 -0.95
CA CYS A 104 -14.46 7.68 0.07
C CYS A 104 -13.51 6.50 0.22
N TRP A 105 -13.55 5.86 1.38
CA TRP A 105 -12.90 4.58 1.59
C TRP A 105 -13.76 3.46 1.03
N LYS A 106 -13.18 2.64 0.16
CA LYS A 106 -13.80 1.43 -0.37
C LYS A 106 -13.09 0.22 0.18
N GLN A 107 -13.82 -0.71 0.76
CA GLN A 107 -13.24 -1.97 1.21
C GLN A 107 -12.70 -2.76 0.00
N VAL A 108 -11.46 -3.22 0.11
CA VAL A 108 -10.77 -4.01 -0.92
C VAL A 108 -10.13 -5.23 -0.27
N TYR A 109 -9.57 -6.10 -1.12
CA TYR A 109 -8.96 -7.35 -0.69
C TYR A 109 -7.64 -7.58 -1.42
N THR A 110 -6.81 -8.48 -0.88
CA THR A 110 -5.65 -8.97 -1.60
C THR A 110 -6.07 -9.58 -2.94
N GLY A 111 -5.38 -9.19 -4.01
CA GLY A 111 -5.73 -9.51 -5.40
C GLY A 111 -6.58 -8.46 -6.11
N TYR A 112 -7.09 -7.44 -5.39
CA TYR A 112 -7.82 -6.32 -5.99
C TYR A 112 -6.98 -5.66 -7.09
N GLN A 113 -7.59 -5.43 -8.24
CA GLN A 113 -6.91 -4.87 -9.41
C GLN A 113 -7.24 -3.39 -9.55
N ARG A 114 -6.20 -2.56 -9.61
CA ARG A 114 -6.28 -1.12 -9.88
C ARG A 114 -6.42 -0.86 -11.39
N HIS A 115 -6.80 0.36 -11.76
CA HIS A 115 -7.00 0.78 -13.15
C HIS A 115 -5.77 0.58 -14.05
N ASP A 116 -4.56 0.64 -13.49
CA ASP A 116 -3.29 0.41 -14.20
C ASP A 116 -2.91 -1.08 -14.32
N GLY A 117 -3.82 -2.00 -13.94
CA GLY A 117 -3.61 -3.44 -14.02
C GLY A 117 -2.74 -4.04 -12.91
N ARG A 118 -2.26 -3.22 -11.96
CA ARG A 118 -1.55 -3.73 -10.77
C ARG A 118 -2.53 -4.35 -9.77
N LYS A 119 -2.06 -5.33 -9.02
CA LYS A 119 -2.81 -6.05 -8.00
C LYS A 119 -2.29 -5.74 -6.61
N LEU A 120 -3.19 -5.55 -5.65
CA LEU A 120 -2.84 -5.34 -4.25
C LEU A 120 -2.40 -6.65 -3.61
N ILE A 121 -1.28 -6.64 -2.91
CA ILE A 121 -0.83 -7.75 -2.04
C ILE A 121 -0.48 -7.23 -0.65
N LEU A 122 -0.45 -8.13 0.33
CA LEU A 122 0.27 -7.92 1.58
C LEU A 122 1.60 -8.68 1.52
N THR A 123 2.70 -7.95 1.71
CA THR A 123 4.04 -8.56 1.67
C THR A 123 4.22 -9.65 2.73
N HIS A 124 4.93 -10.73 2.42
CA HIS A 124 4.99 -11.92 3.31
C HIS A 124 5.48 -11.62 4.72
N ASN A 125 6.54 -10.82 4.86
CA ASN A 125 7.22 -10.63 6.15
C ASN A 125 6.53 -9.58 7.03
N LYS A 126 6.23 -8.41 6.46
CA LYS A 126 5.71 -7.26 7.22
C LYS A 126 4.21 -7.06 7.07
N ARG A 127 3.58 -7.83 6.17
CA ARG A 127 2.16 -7.71 5.82
C ARG A 127 1.78 -6.27 5.42
N GLU A 128 2.75 -5.55 4.84
CA GLU A 128 2.53 -4.21 4.29
C GLU A 128 1.88 -4.29 2.91
N PRO A 129 0.91 -3.42 2.59
CA PRO A 129 0.28 -3.38 1.28
C PRO A 129 1.27 -2.96 0.18
N SER A 130 1.12 -3.53 -1.02
CA SER A 130 1.93 -3.21 -2.19
C SER A 130 1.17 -3.46 -3.49
N TRP A 131 1.28 -2.55 -4.46
CA TRP A 131 0.72 -2.67 -5.81
C TRP A 131 1.70 -3.35 -6.77
N VAL A 132 1.51 -4.63 -7.07
CA VAL A 132 2.42 -5.41 -7.92
C VAL A 132 1.85 -5.71 -9.30
N LEU A 133 2.71 -5.91 -10.29
CA LEU A 133 2.29 -6.38 -11.62
C LEU A 133 1.70 -7.79 -11.54
N THR A 134 0.86 -8.15 -12.53
CA THR A 134 0.18 -9.45 -12.57
C THR A 134 1.15 -10.65 -12.53
N GLY A 135 2.31 -10.56 -13.19
CA GLY A 135 3.33 -11.61 -13.13
C GLY A 135 3.91 -11.83 -11.72
N TRP A 136 4.13 -10.72 -10.99
CA TRP A 136 4.58 -10.73 -9.60
C TRP A 136 3.50 -11.27 -8.66
N TYR A 137 2.25 -10.85 -8.85
CA TYR A 137 1.11 -11.35 -8.09
C TYR A 137 0.99 -12.89 -8.17
N LYS A 138 1.15 -13.47 -9.36
CA LYS A 138 1.11 -14.93 -9.55
C LYS A 138 2.22 -15.65 -8.77
N ARG A 139 3.42 -15.07 -8.69
CA ARG A 139 4.54 -15.64 -7.91
C ARG A 139 4.27 -15.55 -6.41
N TRP A 140 3.90 -14.35 -5.95
CA TRP A 140 3.48 -14.09 -4.58
C TRP A 140 2.37 -15.05 -4.14
N LEU A 141 1.38 -15.31 -5.00
CA LEU A 141 0.27 -16.20 -4.70
C LEU A 141 0.72 -17.66 -4.51
N LYS A 142 1.68 -18.14 -5.33
CA LYS A 142 2.27 -19.47 -5.15
C LYS A 142 3.01 -19.60 -3.82
N GLU A 143 3.77 -18.57 -3.44
CA GLU A 143 4.47 -18.52 -2.16
C GLU A 143 3.49 -18.49 -0.98
N GLU A 144 2.43 -17.70 -1.06
CA GLU A 144 1.41 -17.63 -0.02
C GLU A 144 0.67 -18.96 0.15
N TYR A 145 0.32 -19.66 -0.94
CA TYR A 145 -0.26 -21.01 -0.84
C TYR A 145 0.68 -22.00 -0.16
N LYS A 146 1.98 -21.93 -0.46
CA LYS A 146 2.96 -22.79 0.21
C LYS A 146 3.01 -22.51 1.72
N LEU A 147 3.01 -21.25 2.12
CA LEU A 147 2.96 -20.85 3.53
C LEU A 147 1.68 -21.32 4.21
N LEU A 148 0.53 -21.19 3.54
CA LEU A 148 -0.75 -21.66 4.08
C LEU A 148 -0.79 -23.17 4.29
N ASP A 149 -0.24 -23.95 3.36
CA ASP A 149 -0.14 -25.40 3.53
C ASP A 149 0.77 -25.77 4.70
N GLU A 150 1.86 -25.01 4.93
CA GLU A 150 2.73 -25.18 6.09
C GLU A 150 1.99 -24.85 7.41
N GLU A 151 1.23 -23.75 7.45
CA GLU A 151 0.43 -23.38 8.64
C GLU A 151 -0.68 -24.39 8.94
N ARG A 152 -1.35 -24.91 7.91
CA ARG A 152 -2.36 -25.98 8.07
C ARG A 152 -1.74 -27.26 8.61
N ARG A 153 -0.51 -27.61 8.18
CA ARG A 153 0.23 -28.76 8.74
C ARG A 153 0.60 -28.56 10.21
N LYS A 154 0.81 -27.32 10.64
CA LYS A 154 1.03 -26.98 12.07
C LYS A 154 -0.25 -26.99 12.91
N GLY A 155 -1.42 -27.20 12.30
CA GLY A 155 -2.71 -27.30 12.98
C GLY A 155 -3.60 -26.06 12.86
N HIS A 156 -3.16 -25.00 12.18
CA HIS A 156 -3.98 -23.79 11.95
C HIS A 156 -4.98 -24.03 10.82
N LYS A 157 -6.11 -24.68 11.13
CA LYS A 157 -7.15 -25.06 10.15
C LYS A 157 -7.80 -23.86 9.46
N ASP A 158 -7.85 -22.71 10.14
CA ASP A 158 -8.48 -21.48 9.64
C ASP A 158 -7.51 -20.57 8.87
N ALA A 159 -6.29 -21.03 8.62
CA ALA A 159 -5.31 -20.29 7.84
C ALA A 159 -5.85 -19.98 6.43
N CYS A 160 -5.86 -18.68 6.10
CA CYS A 160 -6.35 -18.14 4.84
C CYS A 160 -5.39 -17.06 4.31
N ILE A 161 -5.49 -16.78 3.00
CA ILE A 161 -4.68 -15.72 2.39
C ILE A 161 -4.96 -14.39 3.12
N PRO A 162 -3.93 -13.70 3.63
CA PRO A 162 -4.09 -12.44 4.34
C PRO A 162 -4.84 -11.40 3.51
N GLY A 163 -5.87 -10.81 4.10
CA GLY A 163 -6.71 -9.80 3.44
C GLY A 163 -7.55 -10.32 2.28
N ALA A 164 -7.68 -11.64 2.10
CA ALA A 164 -8.62 -12.21 1.13
C ALA A 164 -10.08 -12.00 1.55
N ARG A 165 -10.98 -12.05 0.57
CA ARG A 165 -12.42 -12.02 0.82
C ARG A 165 -12.82 -13.32 1.51
N LYS A 166 -13.38 -13.21 2.72
CA LYS A 166 -14.03 -14.32 3.42
C LYS A 166 -15.48 -14.45 2.98
#